data_AF-A0A535Y5J8-F1
#
_entry.id   AF-A0A535Y5J8-F1
#
_cell.length_a   1.000
_cell.length_b   1.000
_cell.length_c   1.000
_cell.angle_alpha   90.00
_cell.angle_beta   90.00
_cell.angle_gamma   90.00
#
_symmetry.space_group_name_H-M   'P 1'
#
loop_
_entity.id
_entity.type
_entity.pdbx_description
1 polymer ?
#
loop_
_entity_poly.entity_id
_entity_poly.type
_entity_poly.pdbx_seq_one_letter_code
_entity_poly.pdbx_strand_id
1 'polypeptide(L)'
;MSPRAAWRLESLGFRDVHVYAAGKADWGAMGLPLEGALADRPTIGALARTDVPTCALTDRVRDLREWSGEWDTCLVVNEARVVLGRILTSELSANGDARAEEVMRPGPSTFRPNVSVAQMLEYMREHDLRSAPVTRGDGTLVGLVLRSELEAAEVTARASREKDMRVD
;
A
#
# COMPACT_ATOMS: atom_id res chain seq x y z
N MET A 1 12.95 1.95 -16.97
CA MET A 1 12.77 1.14 -18.20
C MET A 1 14.03 0.33 -18.45
N SER A 2 14.00 -0.86 -19.08
CA SER A 2 15.26 -1.54 -19.39
C SER A 2 16.06 -0.76 -20.44
N PRO A 3 17.40 -0.75 -20.39
CA PRO A 3 18.23 -0.03 -21.36
C PRO A 3 17.90 -0.40 -22.82
N ARG A 4 17.59 -1.68 -23.07
CA ARG A 4 17.20 -2.16 -24.40
C ARG A 4 15.90 -1.55 -24.91
N ALA A 5 14.91 -1.34 -24.04
CA ALA A 5 13.65 -0.71 -24.42
C ALA A 5 13.80 0.81 -24.62
N ALA A 6 14.66 1.47 -23.84
CA ALA A 6 14.98 2.89 -24.03
C ALA A 6 15.60 3.13 -25.41
N TRP A 7 16.64 2.37 -25.77
CA TRP A 7 17.23 2.41 -27.11
C TRP A 7 16.21 2.13 -28.23
N ARG A 8 15.25 1.23 -28.00
CA ARG A 8 14.20 0.97 -28.98
C ARG A 8 13.29 2.19 -29.18
N LEU A 9 12.91 2.90 -28.13
CA LEU A 9 12.08 4.10 -28.24
C LEU A 9 12.83 5.26 -28.89
N GLU A 10 14.11 5.44 -28.57
CA GLU A 10 14.95 6.42 -29.26
C GLU A 10 15.01 6.15 -30.77
N SER A 11 15.17 4.88 -31.18
CA SER A 11 15.14 4.48 -32.60
C SER A 11 13.81 4.77 -33.31
N LEU A 12 12.73 4.95 -32.54
CA LEU A 12 11.39 5.29 -33.06
C LEU A 12 11.12 6.81 -33.05
N GLY A 13 12.12 7.64 -32.67
CA GLY A 13 12.04 9.10 -32.73
C GLY A 13 11.58 9.79 -31.44
N PHE A 14 11.43 9.05 -30.34
CA PHE A 14 11.20 9.63 -29.01
C PHE A 14 12.50 10.30 -28.54
N ARG A 15 12.41 11.58 -28.12
CA ARG A 15 13.59 12.41 -27.80
C ARG A 15 13.87 12.54 -26.31
N ASP A 16 12.88 12.27 -25.47
CA ASP A 16 12.97 12.39 -24.02
C ASP A 16 12.78 11.02 -23.38
N VAL A 17 13.82 10.19 -23.48
CA VAL A 17 13.79 8.80 -23.03
C VAL A 17 14.72 8.66 -21.83
N HIS A 18 14.16 8.30 -20.68
CA HIS A 18 14.93 8.12 -19.45
C HIS A 18 15.02 6.65 -19.04
N VAL A 19 16.24 6.21 -18.73
CA VAL A 19 16.47 4.94 -18.04
C VAL A 19 16.30 5.17 -16.53
N TYR A 20 15.12 4.91 -16.01
CA TYR A 20 14.94 4.79 -14.56
C TYR A 20 15.65 3.54 -14.04
N ALA A 21 16.75 3.76 -13.31
CA ALA A 21 17.72 2.73 -12.91
C ALA A 21 17.10 1.61 -12.08
N ALA A 22 16.15 1.93 -11.20
CA ALA A 22 15.43 0.93 -10.39
C ALA A 22 14.37 0.12 -11.18
N GLY A 23 14.11 0.50 -12.44
CA GLY A 23 13.29 -0.29 -13.36
C GLY A 23 11.79 0.03 -13.30
N LYS A 24 11.02 -0.55 -14.24
CA LYS A 24 9.58 -0.24 -14.41
C LYS A 24 8.73 -0.72 -13.22
N ALA A 25 9.13 -1.83 -12.59
CA ALA A 25 8.42 -2.36 -11.41
C ALA A 25 8.53 -1.39 -10.23
N ASP A 26 9.73 -0.84 -10.00
CA ASP A 26 9.95 0.16 -8.96
C ASP A 26 9.23 1.48 -9.29
N TRP A 27 9.23 1.91 -10.55
CA TRP A 27 8.46 3.07 -11.01
C TRP A 27 6.97 2.96 -10.64
N GLY A 28 6.35 1.80 -10.93
CA GLY A 28 4.98 1.52 -10.51
C GLY A 28 4.83 1.47 -8.99
N ALA A 29 5.76 0.82 -8.29
CA ALA A 29 5.75 0.75 -6.82
C ALA A 29 5.90 2.12 -6.15
N MET A 30 6.40 3.13 -6.86
CA MET A 30 6.43 4.52 -6.39
C MET A 30 5.10 5.26 -6.59
N GLY A 31 4.08 4.60 -7.18
CA GLY A 31 2.77 5.18 -7.48
C GLY A 31 2.79 6.14 -8.67
N LEU A 32 3.82 6.07 -9.51
CA LEU A 32 3.97 6.96 -10.65
C LEU A 32 3.08 6.51 -11.83
N PRO A 33 2.66 7.43 -12.73
CA PRO A 33 1.80 7.12 -13.85
C PRO A 33 2.34 5.98 -14.72
N LEU A 34 1.44 5.10 -15.15
CA LEU A 34 1.70 4.00 -16.08
C LEU A 34 0.76 4.12 -17.28
N GLU A 35 1.26 3.79 -18.46
CA GLU A 35 0.49 3.72 -19.71
C GLU A 35 0.35 2.25 -20.16
N GLY A 36 -0.79 1.93 -20.78
CA GLY A 36 -1.09 0.62 -21.39
C GLY A 36 -2.34 -0.07 -20.84
N ALA A 37 -2.65 -1.28 -21.32
CA ALA A 37 -3.91 -1.99 -21.06
C ALA A 37 -4.22 -2.32 -19.57
N LEU A 38 -3.25 -2.13 -18.68
CA LEU A 38 -3.40 -2.33 -17.24
C LEU A 38 -3.40 -1.01 -16.44
N ALA A 39 -3.17 0.13 -17.09
CA ALA A 39 -3.08 1.45 -16.47
C ALA A 39 -4.39 1.84 -15.76
N ASP A 40 -5.53 1.47 -16.35
CA ASP A 40 -6.86 1.81 -15.83
C ASP A 40 -7.33 0.87 -14.71
N ARG A 41 -6.53 -0.13 -14.35
CA ARG A 41 -6.90 -1.03 -13.24
C ARG A 41 -6.67 -0.32 -11.92
N PRO A 42 -7.66 -0.33 -11.00
CA PRO A 42 -7.45 0.23 -9.68
C PRO A 42 -6.31 -0.53 -8.98
N THR A 43 -5.46 0.23 -8.30
CA THR A 43 -4.32 -0.29 -7.54
C THR A 43 -4.53 -0.01 -6.06
N ILE A 44 -3.90 -0.81 -5.21
CA ILE A 44 -4.00 -0.62 -3.76
C ILE A 44 -3.39 0.71 -3.31
N GLY A 45 -2.42 1.25 -4.05
CA GLY A 45 -1.84 2.56 -3.78
C GLY A 45 -2.83 3.71 -3.91
N ALA A 46 -3.75 3.63 -4.89
CA ALA A 46 -4.78 4.64 -5.10
C ALA A 46 -5.87 4.62 -4.02
N LEU A 47 -6.04 3.49 -3.32
CA LEU A 47 -7.02 3.28 -2.26
C LEU A 47 -6.40 3.26 -0.86
N ALA A 48 -5.07 3.37 -0.75
CA ALA A 48 -4.38 3.34 0.53
C ALA A 48 -4.72 4.61 1.33
N ARG A 49 -5.30 4.39 2.51
CA ARG A 49 -5.59 5.45 3.47
C ARG A 49 -4.32 5.89 4.19
N THR A 50 -4.04 7.18 4.13
CA THR A 50 -2.81 7.79 4.69
C THR A 50 -2.97 8.23 6.15
N ASP A 51 -4.20 8.19 6.68
CA ASP A 51 -4.59 8.58 8.02
C ASP A 51 -4.56 7.42 9.04
N VAL A 52 -4.00 6.26 8.65
CA VAL A 52 -3.68 5.17 9.58
C VAL A 52 -2.73 5.68 10.67
N PRO A 53 -2.98 5.40 11.96
CA PRO A 53 -2.12 5.87 13.03
C PRO A 53 -0.76 5.18 12.98
N THR A 54 0.28 5.95 13.31
CA THR A 54 1.66 5.47 13.38
C THR A 54 2.30 5.84 14.72
N CYS A 55 3.26 5.04 15.16
CA CYS A 55 4.06 5.31 16.36
C CYS A 55 5.53 4.92 16.18
N ALA A 56 6.40 5.47 17.01
CA ALA A 56 7.80 5.06 17.12
C ALA A 56 7.95 3.85 18.06
N LEU A 57 9.06 3.12 17.93
CA LEU A 57 9.42 2.01 18.82
C LEU A 57 9.39 2.39 20.31
N THR A 58 9.72 3.65 20.61
CA THR A 58 9.85 4.17 21.97
C THR A 58 8.55 4.69 22.57
N ASP A 59 7.50 4.85 21.78
CA ASP A 59 6.21 5.37 22.24
C ASP A 59 5.58 4.41 23.24
N ARG A 60 4.88 4.95 24.24
CA ARG A 60 4.26 4.13 25.27
C ARG A 60 2.85 3.73 24.87
N VAL A 61 2.47 2.51 25.23
CA VAL A 61 1.15 1.93 24.93
C VAL A 61 -0.01 2.82 25.41
N ARG A 62 0.15 3.51 26.54
CA ARG A 62 -0.88 4.44 27.04
C ARG A 62 -1.18 5.59 26.08
N ASP A 63 -0.16 6.11 25.40
CA ASP A 63 -0.30 7.25 24.47
C ASP A 63 -0.98 6.78 23.17
N LEU A 64 -0.72 5.53 22.76
CA LEU A 64 -1.32 4.93 21.54
C LEU A 64 -2.82 4.67 21.68
N ARG A 65 -3.29 4.36 22.89
CA ARG A 65 -4.71 4.08 23.17
C ARG A 65 -5.60 5.29 22.92
N GLU A 66 -5.07 6.50 23.12
CA GLU A 66 -5.84 7.73 22.95
C GLU A 66 -6.13 8.03 21.47
N TRP A 67 -5.32 7.52 20.55
CA TRP A 67 -5.39 7.86 19.12
C TRP A 67 -6.00 6.77 18.25
N SER A 68 -6.33 5.60 18.82
CA SER A 68 -6.76 4.46 18.01
C SER A 68 -8.05 4.73 17.23
N GLY A 69 -8.90 5.67 17.66
CA GLY A 69 -10.06 6.13 16.90
C GLY A 69 -10.90 4.97 16.36
N GLU A 70 -11.17 4.98 15.05
CA GLU A 70 -11.84 3.89 14.32
C GLU A 70 -10.90 2.75 13.87
N TRP A 71 -9.60 2.92 14.04
CA TRP A 71 -8.60 1.98 13.56
C TRP A 71 -8.41 0.81 14.53
N ASP A 72 -8.32 -0.38 13.96
CA ASP A 72 -7.98 -1.61 14.67
C ASP A 72 -6.47 -1.89 14.73
N THR A 73 -5.67 -0.98 14.15
CA THR A 73 -4.25 -1.16 13.86
C THR A 73 -3.52 0.17 14.02
N CYS A 74 -2.33 0.10 14.62
CA CYS A 74 -1.30 1.14 14.58
C CYS A 74 -0.02 0.55 13.93
N LEU A 75 0.61 1.29 13.03
CA LEU A 75 1.86 0.89 12.38
C LEU A 75 3.05 1.48 13.12
N VAL A 76 4.01 0.63 13.49
CA VAL A 76 5.25 1.07 14.12
C VAL A 76 6.23 1.44 13.03
N VAL A 77 6.74 2.67 13.05
CA VAL A 77 7.64 3.22 12.03
C VAL A 77 8.86 3.89 12.66
N ASN A 78 9.95 4.00 11.91
CA ASN A 78 11.08 4.87 12.30
C ASN A 78 10.87 6.32 11.84
N GLU A 79 11.87 7.17 12.09
CA GLU A 79 11.89 8.59 11.68
C GLU A 79 11.75 8.78 10.15
N ALA A 80 12.23 7.82 9.35
CA ALA A 80 12.08 7.81 7.90
C ALA A 80 10.73 7.23 7.42
N ARG A 81 9.81 6.91 8.33
CA ARG A 81 8.54 6.21 8.11
C ARG A 81 8.65 4.80 7.51
N VAL A 82 9.79 4.14 7.67
CA VAL A 82 9.93 2.73 7.33
C VAL A 82 9.14 1.89 8.33
N VAL A 83 8.29 0.99 7.84
CA VAL A 83 7.47 0.12 8.69
C VAL A 83 8.34 -0.94 9.36
N LEU A 84 8.31 -0.97 10.69
CA LEU A 84 9.06 -1.90 11.52
C LEU A 84 8.15 -2.98 12.14
N GLY A 85 6.90 -2.61 12.43
CA GLY A 85 5.98 -3.48 13.14
C GLY A 85 4.53 -3.06 13.00
N ARG A 86 3.64 -3.88 13.56
CA ARG A 86 2.21 -3.62 13.66
C ARG A 86 1.72 -3.95 15.06
N ILE A 87 0.87 -3.09 15.60
CA ILE A 87 0.15 -3.34 16.85
C ILE A 87 -1.34 -3.34 16.54
N LEU A 88 -2.06 -4.38 16.93
CA LEU A 88 -3.52 -4.37 16.88
C LEU A 88 -4.07 -3.60 18.10
N THR A 89 -5.14 -2.83 17.92
CA THR A 89 -5.75 -2.06 19.02
C THR A 89 -6.17 -2.97 20.18
N SER A 90 -6.56 -4.23 19.90
CA SER A 90 -6.84 -5.24 20.93
C SER A 90 -5.63 -5.60 21.80
N GLU A 91 -4.40 -5.46 21.27
CA GLU A 91 -3.13 -5.73 21.96
C GLU A 91 -2.68 -4.53 22.83
N LEU A 92 -3.24 -3.34 22.61
CA LEU A 92 -2.97 -2.14 23.42
C LEU A 92 -3.59 -2.21 24.83
N SER A 93 -4.31 -3.28 25.17
CA SER A 93 -4.87 -3.51 26.52
C SER A 93 -3.80 -3.86 27.58
N ALA A 94 -2.55 -4.10 27.15
CA ALA A 94 -1.42 -4.44 28.01
C ALA A 94 -0.99 -3.30 28.97
N ASN A 95 0.10 -3.53 29.73
CA ASN A 95 0.75 -2.54 30.58
C ASN A 95 0.96 -1.21 29.83
N GLY A 96 0.35 -0.13 30.31
CA GLY A 96 0.41 1.19 29.65
C GLY A 96 1.80 1.80 29.59
N ASP A 97 2.72 1.35 30.44
CA ASP A 97 4.10 1.82 30.47
C ASP A 97 5.02 1.07 29.51
N ALA A 98 4.59 -0.07 28.96
CA ALA A 98 5.34 -0.79 27.94
C ALA A 98 5.54 0.07 26.69
N ARG A 99 6.67 -0.09 26.02
CA ARG A 99 6.96 0.55 24.73
C ARG A 99 6.30 -0.20 23.58
N ALA A 100 6.06 0.48 22.47
CA ALA A 100 5.54 -0.09 21.24
C ALA A 100 6.38 -1.28 20.77
N GLU A 101 7.71 -1.18 20.85
CA GLU A 101 8.64 -2.26 20.49
C GLU A 101 8.39 -3.57 21.26
N GLU A 102 7.95 -3.47 22.52
CA GLU A 102 7.75 -4.63 23.39
C GLU A 102 6.44 -5.38 23.10
N VAL A 103 5.47 -4.70 22.48
CA VAL A 103 4.12 -5.26 22.22
C VAL A 103 3.81 -5.45 20.75
N MET A 104 4.61 -4.89 19.84
CA MET A 104 4.39 -5.00 18.40
C MET A 104 4.64 -6.41 17.88
N ARG A 105 3.95 -6.74 16.80
CA ARG A 105 4.35 -7.82 15.89
C ARG A 105 5.37 -7.25 14.90
N PRO A 106 6.64 -7.70 14.93
CA PRO A 106 7.66 -7.19 14.03
C PRO A 106 7.42 -7.67 12.59
N GLY A 107 7.88 -6.87 11.63
CA GLY A 107 7.97 -7.27 10.22
C GLY A 107 6.65 -7.73 9.58
N PRO A 108 5.57 -6.93 9.63
CA PRO A 108 4.33 -7.29 8.95
C PRO A 108 4.58 -7.44 7.45
N SER A 109 3.86 -8.35 6.80
CA SER A 109 3.80 -8.37 5.33
C SER A 109 3.32 -7.01 4.82
N THR A 110 4.05 -6.45 3.85
CA THR A 110 3.69 -5.18 3.21
C THR A 110 3.59 -5.36 1.71
N PHE A 111 2.77 -4.52 1.07
CA PHE A 111 2.43 -4.66 -0.34
C PHE A 111 2.81 -3.40 -1.11
N ARG A 112 3.22 -3.55 -2.36
CA ARG A 112 3.59 -2.41 -3.20
C ARG A 112 2.35 -1.68 -3.71
N PRO A 113 2.38 -0.33 -3.82
CA PRO A 113 1.27 0.47 -4.34
C PRO A 113 0.68 -0.01 -5.66
N ASN A 114 1.50 -0.58 -6.56
CA ASN A 114 1.08 -1.03 -7.88
C ASN A 114 0.41 -2.41 -7.91
N VAL A 115 0.27 -3.09 -6.78
CA VAL A 115 -0.52 -4.33 -6.72
C VAL A 115 -1.97 -3.98 -7.07
N SER A 116 -2.58 -4.75 -7.98
CA SER A 116 -3.97 -4.52 -8.37
C SER A 116 -4.93 -4.88 -7.23
N VAL A 117 -6.09 -4.22 -7.19
CA VAL A 117 -7.13 -4.50 -6.19
C VAL A 117 -7.54 -5.98 -6.21
N ALA A 118 -7.79 -6.54 -7.40
CA ALA A 118 -8.15 -7.96 -7.56
C ALA A 118 -7.11 -8.93 -6.95
N GLN A 119 -5.81 -8.70 -7.23
CA GLN A 119 -4.74 -9.53 -6.67
C GLN A 119 -4.67 -9.40 -5.14
N MET A 120 -4.86 -8.18 -4.64
CA MET A 120 -4.85 -7.95 -3.20
C MET A 120 -6.04 -8.60 -2.50
N LEU A 121 -7.24 -8.51 -3.09
CA LEU A 121 -8.45 -9.13 -2.54
C LEU A 121 -8.32 -10.65 -2.46
N GLU A 122 -7.72 -11.29 -3.48
CA GLU A 122 -7.44 -12.73 -3.44
C GLU A 122 -6.55 -13.07 -2.25
N TYR A 123 -5.40 -12.40 -2.15
CA TYR A 123 -4.46 -12.60 -1.05
C TYR A 123 -5.10 -12.36 0.32
N MET A 124 -5.88 -11.29 0.47
CA MET A 124 -6.55 -10.96 1.74
C MET A 124 -7.63 -11.97 2.13
N ARG A 125 -8.26 -12.67 1.18
CA ARG A 125 -9.22 -13.74 1.48
C ARG A 125 -8.51 -15.03 1.86
N GLU A 126 -7.49 -15.42 1.09
CA GLU A 126 -6.68 -16.61 1.37
C GLU A 126 -6.03 -16.56 2.77
N HIS A 127 -5.60 -15.37 3.19
CA HIS A 127 -4.92 -15.15 4.47
C HIS A 127 -5.79 -14.54 5.58
N ASP A 128 -7.10 -14.44 5.35
CA ASP A 128 -8.09 -13.79 6.25
C ASP A 128 -7.63 -12.44 6.83
N LEU A 129 -7.12 -11.57 5.96
CA LEU A 129 -6.67 -10.24 6.32
C LEU A 129 -7.80 -9.24 6.16
N ARG A 130 -8.05 -8.45 7.22
CA ARG A 130 -8.98 -7.30 7.17
C ARG A 130 -8.32 -6.04 6.61
N SER A 131 -7.02 -5.88 6.85
CA SER A 131 -6.23 -4.74 6.42
C SER A 131 -4.78 -5.14 6.12
N ALA A 132 -4.10 -4.32 5.31
CA ALA A 132 -2.72 -4.57 4.94
C ALA A 132 -1.93 -3.28 4.71
N PRO A 133 -0.67 -3.17 5.21
CA PRO A 133 0.19 -2.03 4.96
C PRO A 133 0.65 -1.97 3.51
N VAL A 134 0.65 -0.76 2.94
CA VAL A 134 1.18 -0.47 1.61
C VAL A 134 2.49 0.30 1.76
N THR A 135 3.57 -0.17 1.13
CA THR A 135 4.92 0.43 1.26
C THR A 135 5.63 0.58 -0.08
N ARG A 136 6.46 1.62 -0.19
CA ARG A 136 7.44 1.81 -1.28
C ARG A 136 8.57 0.78 -1.20
N GLY A 137 9.33 0.64 -2.29
CA GLY A 137 10.50 -0.26 -2.45
C GLY A 137 11.39 -0.41 -1.22
N ASP A 138 11.67 0.70 -0.55
CA ASP A 138 12.53 0.85 0.62
C ASP A 138 11.85 0.55 1.97
N GLY A 139 10.56 0.21 1.98
CA GLY A 139 9.77 -0.06 3.18
C GLY A 139 9.06 1.16 3.75
N THR A 140 9.20 2.34 3.13
CA THR A 140 8.50 3.57 3.54
C THR A 140 7.00 3.40 3.41
N LEU A 141 6.26 3.70 4.47
CA LEU A 141 4.81 3.63 4.51
C LEU A 141 4.18 4.55 3.46
N VAL A 142 3.25 4.01 2.68
CA VAL A 142 2.33 4.76 1.84
C VAL A 142 1.00 4.94 2.57
N GLY A 143 0.45 3.85 3.10
CA GLY A 143 -0.81 3.87 3.87
C GLY A 143 -1.27 2.46 4.24
N LEU A 144 -2.54 2.34 4.61
CA LEU A 144 -3.20 1.07 4.90
C LEU A 144 -4.38 0.88 3.94
N VAL A 145 -4.57 -0.33 3.42
CA VAL A 145 -5.81 -0.68 2.70
C VAL A 145 -6.71 -1.55 3.56
N LEU A 146 -8.02 -1.34 3.45
CA LEU A 146 -9.05 -2.14 4.09
C LEU A 146 -9.73 -3.06 3.06
N ARG A 147 -9.91 -4.34 3.40
CA ARG A 147 -10.54 -5.32 2.49
C ARG A 147 -11.91 -4.85 2.02
N SER A 148 -12.71 -4.28 2.91
CA SER A 148 -14.06 -3.78 2.61
C SER A 148 -14.07 -2.64 1.58
N GLU A 149 -13.08 -1.74 1.65
CA GLU A 149 -12.95 -0.63 0.70
C GLU A 149 -12.48 -1.12 -0.67
N LEU A 150 -11.57 -2.09 -0.68
CA LEU A 150 -11.15 -2.77 -1.91
C LEU A 150 -12.31 -3.50 -2.58
N GLU A 151 -13.15 -4.20 -1.80
CA GLU A 151 -14.35 -4.89 -2.31
C GLU A 151 -15.36 -3.91 -2.90
N ALA A 152 -15.61 -2.78 -2.22
CA ALA A 152 -16.49 -1.73 -2.73
C ALA A 152 -15.96 -1.14 -4.05
N ALA A 153 -14.67 -0.85 -4.13
CA ALA A 153 -14.04 -0.32 -5.35
C ALA A 153 -14.10 -1.30 -6.53
N GLU A 154 -13.93 -2.61 -6.28
CA GLU A 154 -14.04 -3.66 -7.29
C GLU A 154 -15.46 -3.71 -7.90
N VAL A 155 -16.49 -3.57 -7.07
CA VAL A 155 -17.90 -3.52 -7.49
C VAL A 155 -18.16 -2.28 -8.35
N THR A 156 -17.72 -1.10 -7.91
CA THR A 156 -17.87 0.14 -8.67
C THR A 156 -17.18 0.05 -10.03
N ALA A 157 -15.93 -0.45 -10.07
CA ALA A 157 -15.17 -0.55 -11.31
C ALA A 157 -15.81 -1.53 -12.32
N ARG A 158 -16.44 -2.61 -11.83
CA ARG A 158 -17.19 -3.54 -12.69
C ARG A 158 -18.44 -2.89 -13.29
N ALA A 159 -19.21 -2.16 -12.47
CA ALA A 159 -20.41 -1.47 -12.93
C ALA A 159 -20.10 -0.42 -14.01
N SER A 160 -19.00 0.32 -13.89
CA SER A 160 -18.55 1.29 -14.92
C SER A 160 -18.23 0.61 -16.25
N ARG A 161 -17.48 -0.50 -16.26
CA ARG A 161 -17.15 -1.24 -17.49
C ARG A 161 -18.37 -1.83 -18.20
N GLU A 162 -19.35 -2.33 -17.45
CA GLU A 162 -20.60 -2.85 -18.00
C GLU A 162 -21.52 -1.75 -18.57
N LYS A 163 -21.32 -0.49 -18.17
CA LYS A 163 -22.02 0.66 -18.74
C LYS A 163 -21.37 1.10 -20.05
N ASP A 164 -20.04 1.16 -20.10
CA ASP A 164 -19.30 1.56 -21.31
C ASP A 164 -19.54 0.56 -22.47
N MET A 165 -19.57 -0.75 -22.17
CA MET A 165 -19.82 -1.80 -23.16
C MET A 165 -21.27 -1.84 -23.72
N ARG A 166 -22.20 -1.08 -23.13
CA ARG A 166 -23.60 -0.99 -23.62
C ARG A 166 -23.86 0.26 -24.47
N VAL A 167 -22.87 1.14 -24.60
CA VAL A 167 -22.98 2.41 -25.35
C VAL A 167 -22.37 2.30 -26.76
N ASP A 168 -21.71 1.18 -27.06
CA ASP A 168 -21.24 0.77 -28.39
C ASP A 168 -22.22 -0.20 -29.08
#